data_AF-A0A151SXS2-F1
#
_entry.id   AF-A0A151SXS2-F1
#
_cell.length_a   1.000
_cell.length_b   1.000
_cell.length_c   1.000
_cell.angle_alpha   90.00
_cell.angle_beta   90.00
_cell.angle_gamma   90.00
#
_symmetry.space_group_name_H-M   'P 1'
#
loop_
_entity.id
_entity.type
_entity.pdbx_description
1 polymer ?
#
loop_
_entity_poly.entity_id
_entity_poly.type
_entity_poly.pdbx_seq_one_letter_code
_entity_poly.pdbx_strand_id
1 'polypeptide(L)'
;MSPPKTEKEVRGFLGRVNYISRFISQLTDTCAPIFKLLRKNEPVEWNDECQITFNKIKQCLINPPMLMPPIEGKPLILYLMILEDSMGCMLGQLNETSNQERAIYYLSKKFTDYDARYSPLEKTCCALVWATQRLRQYMLRHITQLISKIDPIKYLLEKFVLVGRIAR
;
A
#
# COMPACT_ATOMS: atom_id res chain seq x y z
N MET A 1 14.03 20.31 4.46
CA MET A 1 12.65 20.41 3.94
C MET A 1 11.80 21.11 4.99
N SER A 2 11.20 22.25 4.64
CA SER A 2 10.22 22.96 5.47
C SER A 2 8.82 22.37 5.29
N PRO A 3 7.94 22.43 6.31
CA PRO A 3 6.54 22.06 6.17
C PRO A 3 5.83 22.93 5.11
N PRO A 4 4.97 22.36 4.26
CA PRO A 4 4.19 23.13 3.30
C PRO A 4 3.13 23.98 4.02
N LYS A 5 2.98 25.23 3.60
CA LYS A 5 2.07 26.21 4.20
C LYS A 5 0.85 26.51 3.32
N THR A 6 0.95 26.24 2.02
CA THR A 6 -0.13 26.50 1.05
C THR A 6 -0.64 25.21 0.44
N GLU A 7 -1.90 25.21 0.00
CA GLU A 7 -2.51 24.06 -0.70
C GLU A 7 -1.69 23.61 -1.92
N LYS A 8 -1.10 24.57 -2.65
CA LYS A 8 -0.19 24.30 -3.78
C LYS A 8 1.07 23.58 -3.33
N GLU A 9 1.67 23.99 -2.22
CA GLU A 9 2.84 23.32 -1.64
C GLU A 9 2.50 21.92 -1.12
N VAL A 10 1.31 21.74 -0.51
CA VAL A 10 0.83 20.43 -0.05
C VAL A 10 0.69 19.48 -1.25
N ARG A 11 0.05 19.90 -2.35
CA ARG A 11 -0.04 19.09 -3.57
C ARG A 11 1.34 18.75 -4.14
N GLY A 12 2.24 19.73 -4.21
CA GLY A 12 3.61 19.52 -4.69
C GLY A 12 4.44 18.60 -3.78
N PHE A 13 4.21 18.64 -2.46
CA PHE A 13 4.81 17.72 -1.51
C PHE A 13 4.29 16.29 -1.74
N LEU A 14 2.97 16.08 -1.74
CA LEU A 14 2.37 14.76 -1.94
C LEU A 14 2.73 14.15 -3.30
N GLY A 15 2.83 14.96 -4.36
CA GLY A 15 3.30 14.49 -5.66
C GLY A 15 4.73 13.92 -5.61
N ARG A 16 5.66 14.60 -4.93
CA ARG A 16 7.04 14.13 -4.73
C ARG A 16 7.10 12.89 -3.85
N VAL A 17 6.30 12.83 -2.80
CA VAL A 17 6.21 11.66 -1.92
C VAL A 17 5.63 10.46 -2.67
N ASN A 18 4.64 10.67 -3.53
CA ASN A 18 4.05 9.60 -4.33
C ASN A 18 5.04 9.00 -5.34
N TYR A 19 5.96 9.80 -5.88
CA TYR A 19 7.02 9.32 -6.78
C TYR A 19 7.90 8.24 -6.15
N ILE A 20 8.13 8.33 -4.84
CA ILE A 20 8.94 7.38 -4.06
C ILE A 20 8.09 6.42 -3.21
N SER A 21 6.78 6.37 -3.44
CA SER A 21 5.84 5.57 -2.64
C SER A 21 6.25 4.11 -2.48
N ARG A 22 6.97 3.55 -3.47
CA ARG A 22 7.51 2.19 -3.43
C ARG A 22 8.42 1.89 -2.23
N PHE A 23 8.98 2.90 -1.58
CA PHE A 23 9.87 2.79 -0.42
C PHE A 23 9.17 3.00 0.92
N ILE A 24 7.90 3.42 0.93
CA ILE A 24 7.21 3.82 2.16
C ILE A 24 6.04 2.88 2.39
N SER A 25 6.17 2.05 3.42
CA SER A 25 5.09 1.15 3.84
C SER A 25 3.85 1.97 4.25
N GLN A 26 2.67 1.54 3.79
CA GLN A 26 1.38 2.12 4.16
C GLN A 26 1.32 3.64 3.98
N LEU A 27 1.95 4.16 2.92
CA LEU A 27 2.05 5.59 2.67
C LEU A 27 0.68 6.29 2.68
N THR A 28 -0.34 5.68 2.08
CA THR A 28 -1.65 6.31 1.95
C THR A 28 -2.31 6.53 3.30
N ASP A 29 -2.19 5.56 4.20
CA ASP A 29 -2.71 5.66 5.57
C ASP A 29 -1.92 6.67 6.39
N THR A 30 -0.59 6.58 6.32
CA THR A 30 0.33 7.51 7.01
C THR A 30 0.07 8.96 6.61
N CYS A 31 -0.20 9.21 5.32
CA CYS A 31 -0.47 10.54 4.78
C CYS A 31 -1.92 11.03 4.98
N ALA A 32 -2.80 10.23 5.60
CA ALA A 32 -4.21 10.59 5.77
C ALA A 32 -4.42 12.00 6.37
N PRO A 33 -3.67 12.44 7.40
CA PRO A 33 -3.80 13.80 7.93
C PRO A 33 -3.49 14.89 6.90
N ILE A 34 -2.43 14.71 6.10
CA ILE A 34 -2.03 15.68 5.06
C ILE A 34 -3.03 15.68 3.90
N PHE A 35 -3.64 14.53 3.57
CA PHE A 35 -4.69 14.46 2.56
C PHE A 35 -5.97 15.21 2.97
N LYS A 36 -6.28 15.30 4.28
CA LYS A 36 -7.44 16.07 4.77
C LYS A 36 -7.35 17.55 4.39
N LEU A 37 -6.13 18.12 4.41
CA LEU A 37 -5.87 19.51 3.99
C LEU A 37 -6.24 19.82 2.54
N LEU A 38 -6.47 18.81 1.69
CA LEU A 38 -6.89 18.98 0.30
C LEU A 38 -8.39 18.74 0.09
N ARG A 39 -9.16 18.46 1.15
CA ARG A 39 -10.61 18.28 1.06
C ARG A 39 -11.29 19.62 0.80
N LYS A 40 -12.32 19.60 -0.04
CA LYS A 40 -13.16 20.77 -0.27
C LYS A 40 -13.88 21.13 1.04
N ASN A 41 -13.91 22.42 1.36
CA ASN A 41 -14.60 23.02 2.52
C ASN A 41 -13.98 22.76 3.90
N GLU A 42 -12.76 22.22 3.98
CA GLU A 42 -11.98 22.20 5.23
C GLU A 42 -10.93 23.32 5.20
N PRO A 43 -10.74 24.08 6.29
CA PRO A 43 -9.66 25.05 6.36
C PRO A 43 -8.31 24.33 6.30
N VAL A 44 -7.36 24.90 5.56
CA VAL A 44 -5.99 24.36 5.46
C VAL A 44 -5.23 24.72 6.74
N GLU A 45 -5.56 24.03 7.83
CA GLU A 45 -4.91 24.19 9.13
C GLU A 45 -3.86 23.11 9.33
N TRP A 46 -2.59 23.52 9.28
CA TRP A 46 -1.48 22.63 9.57
C TRP A 46 -1.41 22.35 11.08
N ASN A 47 -1.97 21.23 11.51
CA ASN A 47 -2.01 20.81 12.91
C ASN A 47 -0.84 19.88 13.30
N ASP A 48 -0.80 19.49 14.57
CA ASP A 48 0.25 18.61 15.11
C ASP A 48 0.27 17.24 14.41
N GLU A 49 -0.88 16.69 14.03
CA GLU A 49 -0.95 15.43 13.28
C GLU A 49 -0.24 15.54 11.92
N CYS A 50 -0.48 16.64 11.19
CA CYS A 50 0.20 16.92 9.93
C CYS A 50 1.71 17.02 10.12
N GLN A 51 2.15 17.68 11.21
CA GLN A 51 3.57 17.82 11.52
C GLN A 51 4.23 16.49 11.87
N ILE A 52 3.55 15.64 12.67
CA ILE A 52 4.02 14.29 13.00
C ILE A 52 4.15 13.45 11.73
N THR A 53 3.14 13.44 10.85
CA THR A 53 3.17 12.73 9.58
C THR A 53 4.30 13.23 8.68
N PHE A 54 4.46 14.55 8.55
CA PHE A 54 5.54 15.15 7.77
C PHE A 54 6.92 14.71 8.28
N ASN A 55 7.11 14.71 9.61
CA ASN A 55 8.34 14.25 10.22
C ASN A 55 8.59 12.75 9.99
N LYS A 56 7.56 11.90 10.07
CA LYS A 56 7.68 10.46 9.75
C LYS A 56 8.15 10.24 8.32
N ILE A 57 7.52 10.91 7.34
CA ILE A 57 7.92 10.83 5.92
C ILE A 57 9.36 11.32 5.74
N LYS A 58 9.73 12.43 6.40
CA LYS A 58 11.09 12.96 6.37
C LYS A 58 12.11 11.97 6.95
N GLN A 59 11.78 11.26 8.03
CA GLN A 59 12.65 10.22 8.58
C GLN A 59 12.83 9.04 7.62
N CYS A 60 11.74 8.57 6.99
CA CYS A 60 11.83 7.56 5.94
C CYS A 60 12.66 8.02 4.73
N LEU A 61 12.67 9.32 4.43
CA LEU A 61 13.49 9.89 3.35
C LEU A 61 14.98 9.96 3.70
N ILE A 62 15.29 10.24 4.96
CA ILE A 62 16.67 10.30 5.45
C ILE A 62 17.26 8.88 5.51
N ASN A 63 16.47 7.94 6.01
CA ASN A 63 16.86 6.53 6.15
C ASN A 63 15.83 5.64 5.43
N PRO A 64 15.87 5.59 4.08
CA PRO A 64 14.94 4.76 3.34
C PRO A 64 15.21 3.27 3.64
N PRO A 65 14.16 2.44 3.75
CA PRO A 65 14.37 1.00 3.84
C PRO A 65 15.11 0.52 2.59
N MET A 66 16.13 -0.32 2.77
CA MET A 66 16.83 -0.93 1.65
C MET A 66 15.87 -1.87 0.92
N LEU A 67 15.43 -1.45 -0.26
CA LEU A 67 14.74 -2.34 -1.20
C LEU A 67 15.79 -3.11 -1.99
N MET A 68 15.60 -4.41 -2.08
CA MET A 68 16.50 -5.30 -2.81
C MET A 68 15.82 -5.79 -4.09
N PRO A 69 16.59 -6.00 -5.18
CA PRO A 69 16.04 -6.68 -6.35
C PRO A 69 15.67 -8.13 -5.99
N PRO A 70 14.65 -8.70 -6.65
CA PRO A 70 14.31 -10.10 -6.48
C PRO A 70 15.45 -11.01 -6.94
N ILE A 71 15.72 -12.06 -6.19
CA ILE A 71 16.66 -13.12 -6.56
C ILE A 71 15.93 -14.09 -7.50
N GLU A 72 16.54 -14.36 -8.66
CA GLU A 72 16.00 -15.28 -9.66
C GLU A 72 15.88 -16.71 -9.11
N GLY A 73 14.83 -17.43 -9.54
CA GLY A 73 14.56 -18.80 -9.12
C GLY A 73 14.04 -18.98 -7.69
N LYS A 74 13.99 -17.91 -6.89
CA LYS A 74 13.43 -17.94 -5.53
C LYS A 74 12.00 -17.36 -5.50
N PRO A 75 11.10 -17.91 -4.67
CA PRO A 75 9.74 -17.41 -4.55
C PRO A 75 9.72 -16.01 -3.93
N LEU A 76 8.68 -15.26 -4.24
CA LEU A 76 8.34 -13.99 -3.62
C LEU A 76 7.23 -14.19 -2.60
N ILE A 77 7.15 -13.28 -1.63
CA ILE A 77 6.10 -13.27 -0.62
C ILE A 77 5.34 -11.95 -0.72
N LEU A 78 4.03 -12.02 -0.89
CA LEU A 78 3.13 -10.89 -0.93
C LEU A 78 2.38 -10.79 0.40
N TYR A 79 2.69 -9.77 1.18
CA TYR A 79 1.95 -9.44 2.40
C TYR A 79 0.85 -8.46 2.06
N LEU A 80 -0.39 -8.83 2.34
CA LEU A 80 -1.55 -7.99 2.10
C LEU A 80 -2.15 -7.54 3.43
N MET A 81 -2.33 -6.23 3.58
CA MET A 81 -2.95 -5.61 4.74
C MET A 81 -4.13 -4.75 4.34
N ILE A 82 -5.28 -5.02 4.96
CA ILE A 82 -6.51 -4.25 4.78
C ILE A 82 -6.73 -3.41 6.02
N LEU A 83 -6.89 -2.11 5.82
CA LEU A 83 -7.29 -1.13 6.82
C LEU A 83 -8.72 -0.67 6.49
N GLU A 84 -9.27 0.21 7.32
CA GLU A 84 -10.66 0.66 7.18
C GLU A 84 -10.92 1.38 5.85
N ASP A 85 -10.11 2.40 5.56
CA ASP A 85 -10.20 3.29 4.41
C ASP A 85 -9.09 3.09 3.37
N SER A 86 -8.16 2.16 3.63
CA SER A 86 -7.01 1.95 2.77
C SER A 86 -6.54 0.50 2.76
N MET A 87 -5.65 0.22 1.82
CA MET A 87 -4.95 -1.05 1.74
C MET A 87 -3.45 -0.81 1.57
N GLY A 88 -2.68 -1.74 2.12
CA GLY A 88 -1.23 -1.79 2.03
C GLY A 88 -0.79 -3.16 1.54
N CYS A 89 0.32 -3.19 0.83
CA CYS A 89 0.94 -4.42 0.37
C CYS A 89 2.46 -4.29 0.41
N MET A 90 3.14 -5.35 0.84
CA MET A 90 4.59 -5.47 0.73
C MET A 90 4.90 -6.71 -0.10
N LEU A 91 5.65 -6.53 -1.19
CA LEU A 91 6.32 -7.62 -1.88
C LEU A 91 7.70 -7.78 -1.25
N GLY A 92 8.02 -8.97 -0.77
CA GLY A 92 9.30 -9.30 -0.19
C GLY A 92 9.79 -10.65 -0.65
N GLN A 93 10.97 -11.02 -0.15
CA GLN A 93 11.58 -12.32 -0.38
C GLN A 93 12.39 -12.71 0.84
N LEU A 94 12.27 -13.97 1.25
CA LEU A 94 13.08 -14.50 2.35
C LEU A 94 14.51 -14.73 1.85
N ASN A 95 15.48 -14.14 2.55
CA ASN A 95 16.88 -14.47 2.33
C ASN A 95 17.26 -15.69 3.17
N GLU A 96 17.49 -16.82 2.51
CA GLU A 96 17.87 -18.08 3.19
C GLU A 96 19.18 -17.95 3.98
N THR A 97 20.14 -17.13 3.52
CA THR A 97 21.45 -17.01 4.17
C THR A 97 21.39 -16.23 5.49
N SER A 98 20.52 -15.23 5.59
CA SER A 98 20.39 -14.41 6.81
C SER A 98 19.11 -14.70 7.59
N ASN A 99 18.24 -15.58 7.09
CA ASN A 99 16.89 -15.83 7.57
C ASN A 99 16.08 -14.54 7.82
N GLN A 100 16.27 -13.54 6.97
CA GLN A 100 15.60 -12.23 7.06
C GLN A 100 14.79 -11.96 5.81
N GLU A 101 13.61 -11.38 5.99
CA GLU A 101 12.78 -10.90 4.89
C GLU A 101 13.34 -9.60 4.32
N ARG A 102 13.54 -9.57 3.01
CA ARG A 102 13.95 -8.39 2.28
C ARG A 102 12.76 -7.82 1.54
N ALA A 103 12.44 -6.55 1.77
CA ALA A 103 11.42 -5.86 1.02
C ALA A 103 11.92 -5.56 -0.41
N ILE A 104 11.06 -5.79 -1.39
CA ILE A 104 11.30 -5.49 -2.81
C ILE A 104 10.45 -4.29 -3.23
N TYR A 105 9.20 -4.24 -2.77
CA TYR A 105 8.26 -3.21 -3.20
C TYR A 105 7.16 -2.97 -2.17
N TYR A 106 6.89 -1.71 -1.82
CA TYR A 106 5.69 -1.32 -1.06
C TYR A 106 4.62 -0.72 -1.95
N LEU A 107 3.38 -1.09 -1.69
CA LEU A 107 2.19 -0.54 -2.34
C LEU A 107 1.22 -0.06 -1.26
N SER A 108 0.56 1.06 -1.55
CA SER A 108 -0.53 1.54 -0.72
C SER A 108 -1.54 2.28 -1.60
N LYS A 109 -2.82 2.14 -1.28
CA LYS A 109 -3.91 2.80 -1.99
C LYS A 109 -5.07 3.05 -1.04
N LYS A 110 -5.73 4.19 -1.19
CA LYS A 110 -6.99 4.49 -0.53
C LYS A 110 -8.13 3.74 -1.23
N PHE A 111 -9.06 3.22 -0.45
CA PHE A 111 -10.32 2.73 -1.01
C PHE A 111 -11.12 3.89 -1.61
N THR A 112 -11.81 3.63 -2.71
CA THR A 112 -12.85 4.54 -3.19
C THR A 112 -14.06 4.45 -2.26
N ASP A 113 -14.96 5.43 -2.29
CA ASP A 113 -16.18 5.42 -1.48
C ASP A 113 -17.07 4.19 -1.75
N TYR A 114 -16.89 3.54 -2.90
CA TYR A 114 -17.54 2.29 -3.24
C TYR A 114 -16.84 1.10 -2.60
N ASP A 115 -15.51 1.00 -2.75
CA ASP A 115 -14.70 -0.08 -2.15
C ASP A 115 -14.76 -0.06 -0.62
N ALA A 116 -14.87 1.12 -0.01
CA ALA A 116 -14.95 1.29 1.44
C ALA A 116 -16.20 0.62 2.05
N ARG A 117 -17.27 0.47 1.26
CA ARG A 117 -18.54 -0.18 1.65
C ARG A 117 -18.54 -1.71 1.50
N TYR A 118 -17.47 -2.27 0.96
CA TYR A 118 -17.34 -3.72 0.81
C TYR A 118 -17.13 -4.40 2.17
N SER A 119 -17.54 -5.66 2.25
CA SER A 119 -17.18 -6.52 3.37
C SER A 119 -15.65 -6.67 3.47
N PRO A 120 -15.09 -6.98 4.65
CA PRO A 120 -13.64 -7.18 4.81
C PRO A 120 -13.04 -8.19 3.83
N LEU A 121 -13.82 -9.21 3.47
CA LEU A 121 -13.42 -10.26 2.54
C LEU A 121 -13.39 -9.74 1.09
N GLU A 122 -14.43 -9.04 0.66
CA GLU A 122 -14.46 -8.37 -0.65
C GLU A 122 -13.35 -7.30 -0.78
N LYS A 123 -13.07 -6.56 0.29
CA LYS A 123 -11.92 -5.63 0.35
C LYS A 123 -10.60 -6.38 0.14
N THR A 124 -10.42 -7.53 0.79
CA THR A 124 -9.22 -8.38 0.62
C THR A 124 -9.09 -8.86 -0.82
N CYS A 125 -10.17 -9.33 -1.44
CA CYS A 125 -10.16 -9.75 -2.85
C CYS A 125 -9.84 -8.59 -3.80
N CYS A 126 -10.49 -7.44 -3.63
CA CYS A 126 -10.23 -6.23 -4.42
C CYS A 126 -8.76 -5.79 -4.30
N ALA A 127 -8.22 -5.83 -3.08
CA ALA A 127 -6.85 -5.49 -2.82
C ALA A 127 -5.86 -6.47 -3.48
N LEU A 128 -6.17 -7.77 -3.45
CA LEU A 128 -5.37 -8.79 -4.13
C LEU A 128 -5.37 -8.59 -5.65
N VAL A 129 -6.54 -8.38 -6.26
CA VAL A 129 -6.65 -8.10 -7.71
C VAL A 129 -5.87 -6.84 -8.08
N TRP A 130 -5.99 -5.78 -7.29
CA TRP A 130 -5.24 -4.55 -7.54
C TRP A 130 -3.73 -4.73 -7.38
N ALA A 131 -3.28 -5.44 -6.34
CA ALA A 131 -1.86 -5.69 -6.08
C ALA A 131 -1.24 -6.58 -7.18
N THR A 132 -1.95 -7.62 -7.60
CA THR A 132 -1.50 -8.53 -8.67
C THR A 132 -1.41 -7.82 -10.02
N GLN A 133 -2.34 -6.91 -10.33
CA GLN A 133 -2.25 -6.07 -11.53
C GLN A 133 -1.03 -5.13 -11.49
N ARG A 134 -0.75 -4.50 -10.34
CA ARG A 134 0.38 -3.58 -10.17
C ARG A 134 1.73 -4.28 -10.15
N LEU A 135 1.78 -5.50 -9.61
CA LEU A 135 3.00 -6.31 -9.50
C LEU A 135 3.08 -7.40 -10.57
N ARG A 136 2.27 -7.31 -11.62
CA ARG A 136 2.17 -8.32 -12.68
C ARG A 136 3.52 -8.73 -13.23
N GLN A 137 4.41 -7.76 -13.47
CA GLN A 137 5.76 -8.01 -13.96
C GLN A 137 6.61 -8.91 -13.05
N TYR A 138 6.42 -8.84 -11.72
CA TYR A 138 7.12 -9.70 -10.76
C TYR A 138 6.46 -11.07 -10.67
N MET A 139 5.12 -11.09 -10.59
CA MET A 139 4.35 -12.34 -10.43
C MET A 139 4.37 -13.24 -11.66
N LEU A 140 4.56 -12.67 -12.86
CA LEU A 140 4.73 -13.47 -14.08
C LEU A 140 6.08 -14.18 -14.14
N ARG A 141 7.10 -13.64 -13.47
CA ARG A 141 8.47 -14.18 -13.49
C ARG A 141 8.78 -15.08 -12.30
N HIS A 142 8.12 -14.85 -11.16
CA HIS A 142 8.37 -15.58 -9.92
C HIS A 142 7.09 -16.15 -9.33
N ILE A 143 7.20 -17.36 -8.77
CA ILE A 143 6.16 -17.91 -7.90
C ILE A 143 6.00 -16.98 -6.71
N THR A 144 4.77 -16.56 -6.43
CA THR A 144 4.47 -15.61 -5.35
C THR A 144 3.53 -16.27 -4.34
N GLN A 145 3.94 -16.28 -3.07
CA GLN A 145 3.16 -16.79 -1.95
C GLN A 145 2.39 -15.63 -1.32
N LEU A 146 1.07 -15.79 -1.13
CA LEU A 146 0.24 -14.79 -0.49
C LEU A 146 0.19 -15.02 1.02
N ILE A 147 0.46 -13.97 1.79
CA ILE A 147 0.23 -13.93 3.24
C ILE A 147 -0.82 -12.84 3.51
N SER A 148 -1.97 -13.26 4.03
CA SER A 148 -3.04 -12.37 4.45
C SER A 148 -3.73 -12.88 5.72
N LYS A 149 -4.31 -11.98 6.51
CA LYS A 149 -5.08 -12.34 7.71
C LYS A 149 -6.36 -13.10 7.37
N ILE A 150 -6.95 -12.79 6.22
CA ILE A 150 -8.17 -13.42 5.70
C ILE A 150 -7.74 -14.07 4.39
N ASP A 151 -8.03 -15.35 4.18
CA ASP A 151 -7.66 -16.04 2.94
C ASP A 151 -8.68 -15.76 1.83
N PRO A 152 -8.38 -14.86 0.86
CA PRO A 152 -9.31 -14.55 -0.21
C PRO A 152 -9.36 -15.68 -1.25
N ILE A 153 -8.29 -16.48 -1.39
CA ILE A 153 -8.19 -17.53 -2.41
C ILE A 153 -9.06 -18.71 -2.00
N LYS A 154 -8.95 -19.15 -0.75
CA LYS A 154 -9.83 -20.18 -0.19
C LYS A 154 -11.30 -19.79 -0.37
N TYR A 155 -11.66 -18.54 -0.07
CA TYR A 155 -13.02 -18.06 -0.26
C TYR A 155 -13.48 -18.08 -1.74
N LEU A 156 -12.62 -17.63 -2.66
CA LEU A 156 -12.93 -17.65 -4.08
C LEU A 156 -13.12 -19.09 -4.60
N LEU A 157 -12.30 -20.02 -4.12
CA LEU A 157 -12.36 -21.44 -4.51
C LEU A 157 -13.55 -22.19 -3.88
N GLU A 158 -14.00 -21.79 -2.68
CA GLU A 158 -15.16 -22.39 -2.02
C GLU A 158 -16.50 -22.01 -2.68
N LYS A 159 -16.54 -20.96 -3.52
CA LYS A 159 -17.74 -20.56 -4.26
C LYS A 159 -17.83 -21.26 -5.62
N PHE A 160 -18.72 -22.25 -5.71
CA PHE A 160 -19.04 -22.99 -6.95
C PHE A 160 -19.57 -22.12 -8.10
N VAL A 161 -20.12 -20.95 -7.81
CA VAL A 161 -20.49 -19.95 -8.82
C VAL A 161 -20.02 -18.57 -8.33
N LEU A 162 -19.06 -17.99 -9.04
CA LEU A 162 -18.69 -16.59 -8.85
C LEU A 162 -19.83 -15.75 -9.45
N VAL A 163 -20.70 -15.23 -8.59
CA VAL A 163 -21.84 -14.38 -9.01
C VAL A 163 -21.60 -12.94 -8.56
N GLY A 164 -21.92 -11.97 -9.42
CA GLY A 164 -21.88 -10.55 -9.09
C GLY A 164 -20.47 -9.98 -9.01
N ARG A 165 -20.17 -9.20 -7.95
CA ARG A 165 -18.91 -8.44 -7.81
C ARG A 165 -17.67 -9.30 -7.67
N ILE A 166 -17.83 -10.55 -7.27
CA ILE A 166 -16.73 -11.52 -7.04
C ILE A 166 -16.23 -12.11 -8.37
N ALA A 167 -17.02 -12.03 -9.44
CA ALA A 167 -16.66 -12.55 -10.76
C ALA A 167 -15.84 -11.57 -11.63
N ARG A 168 -15.64 -10.33 -11.18
CA ARG A 168 -15.06 -9.21 -11.95
C ARG A 168 -13.70 -8.81 -11.39
#